data_AF-A0A438XN25-F1
#
_entry.id   AF-A0A438XN25-F1
#
_cell.length_a   1.000
_cell.length_b   1.000
_cell.length_c   1.000
_cell.angle_alpha   90.00
_cell.angle_beta   90.00
_cell.angle_gamma   90.00
#
_symmetry.space_group_name_H-M   'P 1'
#
loop_
_entity.id
_entity.type
_entity.pdbx_description
1 polymer ?
#
loop_
_entity_poly.entity_id
_entity_poly.type
_entity_poly.pdbx_seq_one_letter_code
_entity_poly.pdbx_strand_id
1 'polypeptide(L)'
;MKKIFSQSLLALVVSVNMLLAMDGNGVFIGAGYLQGQAQMHADINSQKQATNATIKGFDALLGYQFFFEKHFGLRLYGFFDYAHANSIKLKNPNYNNE
;
A
#
# COMPACT_ATOMS: atom_id res chain seq x y z
N MET A 1 -32.57 5.98 -11.78
CA MET A 1 -31.27 5.33 -11.53
C MET A 1 -30.47 6.25 -10.61
N LYS A 2 -30.31 5.90 -9.32
CA LYS A 2 -29.53 6.72 -8.37
C LYS A 2 -28.05 6.54 -8.72
N LYS A 3 -27.44 7.58 -9.32
CA LYS A 3 -26.00 7.65 -9.59
C LYS A 3 -25.28 7.65 -8.24
N ILE A 4 -24.62 6.55 -7.90
CA ILE A 4 -23.66 6.53 -6.79
C ILE A 4 -22.46 7.32 -7.29
N PHE A 5 -22.36 8.59 -6.91
CA PHE A 5 -21.20 9.40 -7.24
C PHE A 5 -20.00 8.82 -6.49
N SER A 6 -19.10 8.19 -7.24
CA SER A 6 -17.79 7.76 -6.78
C SER A 6 -16.99 8.98 -6.35
N GLN A 7 -16.95 9.28 -5.05
CA GLN A 7 -16.00 10.25 -4.50
C GLN A 7 -14.61 9.62 -4.33
N SER A 8 -13.61 10.48 -4.39
CA SER A 8 -12.18 10.18 -4.42
C SER A 8 -11.74 9.28 -3.26
N LEU A 9 -11.11 8.16 -3.59
CA LEU A 9 -10.34 7.33 -2.67
C LEU A 9 -8.94 7.94 -2.54
N LEU A 10 -8.56 8.35 -1.33
CA LEU A 10 -7.20 8.81 -1.04
C LEU A 10 -6.51 7.75 -0.18
N ALA A 11 -5.43 7.15 -0.70
CA ALA A 11 -4.63 6.18 0.02
C ALA A 11 -3.20 6.72 0.22
N LEU A 12 -2.72 6.63 1.45
CA LEU A 12 -1.32 6.90 1.79
C LEU A 12 -0.73 5.65 2.41
N VAL A 13 0.34 5.13 1.81
CA VAL A 13 1.09 3.97 2.31
C VAL A 13 2.55 4.37 2.46
N VAL A 14 3.13 4.05 3.61
CA VAL A 14 4.56 4.20 3.89
C VAL A 14 5.12 2.81 4.09
N SER A 15 6.25 2.52 3.44
CA SER A 15 7.02 1.29 3.63
C SER A 15 8.33 1.61 4.33
N VAL A 16 8.66 0.81 5.34
CA VAL A 16 9.98 0.84 5.98
C VAL A 16 10.69 -0.43 5.54
N ASN A 17 11.78 -0.26 4.79
CA ASN A 17 12.56 -1.35 4.22
C ASN A 17 13.88 -1.49 4.97
N MET A 18 14.23 -2.70 5.41
CA MET A 18 15.58 -3.03 5.86
C MET A 18 16.31 -3.73 4.72
N LEU A 19 17.39 -3.12 4.23
CA LEU A 19 18.21 -3.65 3.14
C LEU A 19 19.50 -4.25 3.70
N LEU A 20 19.71 -5.53 3.48
CA LEU A 20 20.95 -6.24 3.80
C LEU A 20 21.72 -6.45 2.51
N ALA A 21 22.90 -5.83 2.41
CA ALA A 21 23.87 -6.17 1.39
C ALA A 21 24.71 -7.35 1.88
N MET A 22 24.90 -8.35 1.03
CA MET A 22 25.83 -9.46 1.31
C MET A 22 27.24 -9.02 0.93
N ASP A 23 28.22 -9.34 1.78
CA ASP A 23 29.59 -8.85 1.65
C ASP A 23 30.19 -9.12 0.26
N GLY A 24 30.58 -8.04 -0.42
CA GLY A 24 31.44 -8.04 -1.60
C GLY A 24 30.82 -8.46 -2.94
N ASN A 25 29.67 -9.14 -2.93
CA ASN A 25 29.16 -9.81 -4.14
C ASN A 25 28.03 -9.05 -4.86
N GLY A 26 27.71 -7.82 -4.45
CA GLY A 26 26.66 -6.99 -5.08
C GLY A 26 25.23 -7.48 -4.86
N VAL A 27 25.03 -8.65 -4.24
CA VAL A 27 23.72 -9.19 -3.86
C VAL A 27 23.18 -8.40 -2.68
N PHE A 28 21.89 -8.04 -2.76
CA PHE A 28 21.15 -7.49 -1.64
C PHE A 28 19.79 -8.16 -1.50
N ILE A 29 19.37 -8.34 -0.26
CA ILE A 29 18.03 -8.78 0.11
C ILE A 29 17.42 -7.72 1.03
N GLY A 30 16.16 -7.40 0.78
CA GLY A 30 15.39 -6.49 1.59
C GLY A 30 14.13 -7.17 2.09
N ALA A 31 13.69 -6.75 3.26
CA ALA A 31 12.35 -7.01 3.73
C ALA A 31 11.83 -5.77 4.42
N GLY A 32 10.53 -5.53 4.29
CA GLY A 32 9.90 -4.34 4.81
C GLY A 32 8.50 -4.59 5.32
N TYR A 33 8.04 -3.60 6.08
CA TYR A 33 6.69 -3.56 6.59
C TYR A 33 6.00 -2.32 6.04
N LEU A 34 4.80 -2.53 5.50
CA LEU A 34 3.96 -1.48 4.95
C LEU A 34 2.89 -1.12 5.98
N GLN A 35 2.73 0.19 6.20
CA GLN A 35 1.63 0.73 6.99
C GLN A 35 1.02 1.91 6.27
N GLY A 36 -0.31 1.93 6.18
CA GLY A 36 -1.04 3.00 5.50
C GLY A 36 -2.47 3.15 5.99
N GLN A 37 -3.11 4.20 5.48
CA GLN A 37 -4.54 4.40 5.63
C GLN A 37 -5.13 4.82 4.28
N ALA A 38 -6.28 4.24 3.94
CA ALA A 38 -7.12 4.70 2.85
C ALA A 38 -8.37 5.34 3.41
N GLN A 39 -8.64 6.58 3.00
CA GLN A 39 -9.87 7.28 3.32
C GLN A 39 -10.81 7.23 2.13
N MET A 40 -12.02 6.74 2.38
CA MET A 40 -13.11 6.72 1.41
C MET A 40 -14.20 7.68 1.87
N HIS A 41 -14.63 8.56 0.97
CA HIS A 41 -15.83 9.36 1.15
C HIS A 41 -16.95 8.76 0.31
N ALA A 42 -18.12 8.58 0.91
CA ALA A 42 -19.31 8.06 0.26
C ALA A 42 -20.50 8.96 0.58
N ASP A 43 -21.33 9.24 -0.43
CA ASP A 43 -22.63 9.88 -0.23
C ASP A 43 -23.72 8.80 -0.33
N ILE A 44 -24.39 8.53 0.78
CA ILE A 44 -25.47 7.55 0.87
C ILE A 44 -26.74 8.26 1.32
N ASN A 45 -27.72 8.39 0.42
CA ASN A 45 -28.99 9.07 0.68
C ASN A 45 -28.81 10.52 1.19
N SER A 46 -27.92 11.30 0.56
CA SER A 46 -27.58 12.68 0.94
C SER A 46 -26.86 12.82 2.28
N GLN A 47 -26.37 11.70 2.85
CA GLN A 47 -25.53 11.67 4.04
C GLN A 47 -24.09 11.35 3.62
N LYS A 48 -23.19 12.28 3.91
CA LYS A 48 -21.75 12.11 3.69
C LYS A 48 -21.18 11.22 4.79
N GLN A 49 -20.56 10.12 4.41
CA GLN A 49 -19.82 9.23 5.30
C GLN A 49 -18.36 9.21 4.88
N ALA A 50 -17.48 9.48 5.83
CA ALA A 50 -16.04 9.28 5.67
C ALA A 50 -15.63 8.09 6.53
N THR A 51 -14.86 7.18 5.95
CA THR A 51 -14.43 5.96 6.63
C THR A 51 -13.00 5.64 6.22
N ASN A 52 -12.24 5.12 7.18
CA ASN A 52 -10.82 4.85 7.01
C ASN A 52 -10.60 3.34 7.06
N ALA A 53 -9.93 2.81 6.05
CA ALA A 53 -9.37 1.46 6.06
C ALA A 53 -7.89 1.54 6.43
N THR A 54 -7.49 0.83 7.47
CA THR A 54 -6.07 0.60 7.74
C THR A 54 -5.52 -0.39 6.73
N ILE A 55 -4.37 -0.05 6.14
CA ILE A 55 -3.61 -0.92 5.25
C ILE A 55 -2.37 -1.37 6.01
N LYS A 56 -2.12 -2.67 6.00
CA LYS A 56 -0.90 -3.27 6.54
C LYS A 56 -0.36 -4.28 5.54
N GLY A 57 0.94 -4.42 5.48
CA GLY A 57 1.55 -5.32 4.54
C GLY A 57 2.99 -5.61 4.86
N PHE A 58 3.59 -6.47 4.06
CA PHE A 58 5.02 -6.70 4.05
C PHE A 58 5.52 -6.75 2.62
N ASP A 59 6.78 -6.41 2.46
CA ASP A 59 7.48 -6.49 1.20
C ASP A 59 8.74 -7.33 1.37
N ALA A 60 9.14 -7.93 0.26
CA ALA A 60 10.42 -8.59 0.11
C ALA A 60 11.06 -8.14 -1.20
N LEU A 61 12.36 -7.92 -1.15
CA LEU A 61 13.17 -7.44 -2.26
C LEU A 61 14.39 -8.35 -2.40
N LEU A 62 14.73 -8.73 -3.61
CA LEU A 62 15.98 -9.41 -3.89
C LEU A 62 16.59 -8.81 -5.15
N GLY A 63 17.88 -8.53 -5.12
CA GLY A 63 18.54 -7.99 -6.29
C GLY A 63 20.04 -8.12 -6.28
N TYR A 64 20.60 -7.68 -7.39
CA TYR A 64 22.02 -7.68 -7.67
C TYR A 64 22.42 -6.32 -8.23
N GLN A 65 23.51 -5.77 -7.72
CA GLN A 65 24.12 -4.54 -8.20
C GLN A 65 25.44 -4.83 -8.90
N PHE A 66 25.48 -4.59 -10.21
CA PHE A 66 26.68 -4.57 -11.03
C PHE A 66 27.33 -3.19 -10.93
N PHE A 67 28.64 -3.15 -10.68
CA PHE A 67 29.43 -1.91 -10.76
C PHE A 67 30.36 -2.04 -11.97
N PHE A 68 30.15 -1.21 -13.00
CA PHE A 68 31.01 -1.16 -14.18
C PHE A 68 32.19 -0.19 -13.97
N GLU A 69 31.94 0.90 -13.24
CA GLU A 69 32.95 1.87 -12.80
C GLU A 69 32.67 2.32 -11.35
N LYS A 70 33.58 3.08 -10.75
CA LYS A 70 33.46 3.56 -9.36
C LYS A 70 32.17 4.34 -9.08
N HIS A 71 31.60 5.00 -10.11
CA HIS A 71 30.38 5.80 -10.00
C HIS A 71 29.25 5.32 -10.91
N PHE A 72 29.47 4.25 -11.68
CA PHE A 72 28.49 3.77 -12.66
C PHE A 72 28.21 2.28 -12.44
N GLY A 73 26.94 1.95 -12.31
CA GLY A 73 26.51 0.59 -12.08
C GLY A 73 25.06 0.38 -12.48
N LEU A 74 24.69 -0.87 -12.64
CA LEU A 74 23.33 -1.30 -12.95
C LEU A 74 22.79 -2.13 -11.79
N ARG A 75 21.57 -1.83 -11.36
CA ARG A 75 20.89 -2.59 -10.32
C ARG A 75 19.70 -3.32 -10.93
N LEU A 76 19.71 -4.64 -10.85
CA LEU A 76 18.57 -5.47 -11.20
C LEU A 76 17.96 -6.01 -9.91
N TYR A 77 16.65 -5.85 -9.73
CA TYR A 77 15.95 -6.36 -8.57
C TYR A 77 14.55 -6.81 -8.92
N GLY A 78 14.06 -7.79 -8.16
CA GLY A 78 12.67 -8.16 -8.07
C GLY A 78 12.12 -7.75 -6.71
N PHE A 79 10.81 -7.51 -6.66
CA PHE A 79 10.09 -7.21 -5.44
C PHE A 79 8.81 -8.04 -5.39
N PHE A 80 8.38 -8.33 -4.17
CA PHE A 80 7.12 -8.95 -3.85
C PHE A 80 6.45 -8.14 -2.76
N ASP A 81 5.25 -7.64 -3.04
CA ASP A 81 4.46 -6.85 -2.10
C ASP A 81 3.17 -7.58 -1.76
N TYR A 82 2.93 -7.76 -0.46
CA TYR A 82 1.64 -8.20 0.04
C TYR A 82 1.03 -7.09 0.89
N ALA A 83 -0.09 -6.53 0.42
CA ALA A 83 -0.86 -5.52 1.14
C ALA A 83 -2.27 -6.03 1.46
N HIS A 84 -2.67 -5.87 2.72
CA HIS A 84 -4.01 -6.17 3.19
C HIS A 84 -4.67 -4.90 3.70
N ALA A 85 -5.82 -4.56 3.13
CA ALA A 85 -6.66 -3.46 3.57
C ALA A 85 -7.86 -4.02 4.33
N ASN A 86 -8.12 -3.48 5.52
CA ASN A 86 -9.31 -3.85 6.28
C ASN A 86 -10.59 -3.47 5.52
N SER A 87 -11.64 -4.29 5.68
CA SER A 87 -12.94 -4.03 5.09
C SER A 87 -13.52 -2.71 5.59
N ILE A 88 -14.10 -1.94 4.68
CA ILE A 88 -14.83 -0.72 4.99
C ILE A 88 -16.29 -1.08 5.26
N LYS A 89 -16.83 -0.72 6.43
CA LYS A 89 -18.26 -0.80 6.71
C LYS A 89 -18.90 0.57 6.49
N LEU A 90 -19.77 0.65 5.48
CA LEU A 90 -20.65 1.79 5.25
C LEU A 90 -22.01 1.46 5.87
N LYS A 91 -22.52 2.32 6.77
CA LYS A 91 -23.84 2.12 7.37
C LYS A 91 -24.88 2.75 6.47
N ASN A 92 -25.92 2.02 6.06
CA ASN A 92 -27.05 2.65 5.39
C ASN A 92 -27.86 3.45 6.45
N PRO A 93 -27.96 4.78 6.34
CA PRO A 93 -28.64 5.60 7.33
C PRO A 93 -30.15 5.34 7.40
N ASN A 94 -30.74 4.71 6.38
CA ASN A 94 -32.17 4.37 6.33
C ASN A 94 -32.44 2.88 6.63
N TYR A 95 -31.48 2.12 7.15
CA TYR A 95 -31.70 0.72 7.52
C TYR A 95 -32.30 0.65 8.93
N ASN A 96 -33.62 0.46 9.00
CA ASN A 96 -34.33 0.13 10.23
C ASN A 96 -34.19 -1.37 10.50
N ASN A 97 -33.67 -1.72 11.67
CA ASN A 97 -33.68 -3.09 12.17
C ASN A 97 -35.08 -3.34 12.75
N GLU A 98 -36.06 -3.66 11.91
CA GLU A 98 -37.33 -4.26 12.37
C GLU A 98 -37.16 -5.78 12.51
#